data_AF-A0A0U3CAA1-F1
#
_entry.id   AF-A0A0U3CAA1-F1
#
_cell.length_a   1.000
_cell.length_b   1.000
_cell.length_c   1.000
_cell.angle_alpha   90.00
_cell.angle_beta   90.00
_cell.angle_gamma   90.00
#
_symmetry.space_group_name_H-M   'P 1'
#
loop_
_entity.id
_entity.type
_entity.pdbx_description
1 polymer ?
#
loop_
_entity_poly.entity_id
_entity_poly.type
_entity_poly.pdbx_seq_one_letter_code
_entity_poly.pdbx_strand_id
1 'polypeptide(L)'
;MFSFAAGRRWLSALVAVSAVMALTVTAVPRVWAQGEETPEQLRQRLAERLKEDIGSTTKVGTGTRTGKSQENSQDKDRAPRRSGGKSTTLPAVAVAASAARPEVPWSYTGDNGPDRWGQLLPEWKQCAVGTRQSPIDIRDTIRVDQEAIRFDYRASRFSVVDTGHTIQVNVSSGNFIEIMGRRFELQQFHFHRPSEERINGRQYDMVVHLVHKDSDGRFATIAVLLERGQDQPLVQTVWNYLPLERGDQYDAPVSIDLNQLLPKDRAYFTYMGSLTTPPCSEGVLWMVLRQPVQVSSQQISIFSRLYPMNARPLQAAGGRLIKESN
;
A
#
# COMPACT_ATOMS: atom_id res chain seq x y z
N MET A 1 8.09 81.78 25.13
CA MET A 1 8.46 80.73 26.10
C MET A 1 9.73 80.04 25.61
N PHE A 2 10.58 79.65 26.56
CA PHE A 2 12.03 79.52 26.46
C PHE A 2 12.55 78.24 25.78
N SER A 3 13.77 78.39 25.23
CA SER A 3 14.77 77.36 24.92
C SER A 3 15.44 76.81 26.19
N PHE A 4 15.82 75.52 26.22
CA PHE A 4 16.92 74.84 26.98
C PHE A 4 16.87 73.35 26.53
N ALA A 5 17.86 72.68 25.93
CA ALA A 5 19.27 72.38 26.23
C ALA A 5 19.52 71.27 27.29
N ALA A 6 20.50 70.40 26.95
CA ALA A 6 21.22 69.40 27.77
C ALA A 6 20.51 68.05 28.05
N GLY A 7 21.17 66.87 28.08
CA GLY A 7 22.58 66.51 27.98
C GLY A 7 22.92 65.33 28.93
N ARG A 8 23.80 64.42 28.47
CA ARG A 8 24.65 63.43 29.21
C ARG A 8 23.94 62.18 29.80
N ARG A 9 24.24 60.96 29.34
CA ARG A 9 25.41 60.08 29.59
C ARG A 9 25.71 59.82 31.07
N TRP A 10 25.49 58.57 31.50
CA TRP A 10 26.18 57.92 32.63
C TRP A 10 26.69 56.54 32.20
N LEU A 11 27.98 56.33 32.45
CA LEU A 11 28.75 55.08 32.36
C LEU A 11 28.72 54.34 33.71
N SER A 12 29.16 53.07 33.65
CA SER A 12 29.82 52.24 34.70
C SER A 12 28.90 51.14 35.26
N ALA A 13 29.09 49.84 35.00
CA ALA A 13 30.21 48.91 35.22
C ALA A 13 30.22 48.27 36.62
N LEU A 14 30.15 46.92 36.68
CA LEU A 14 30.61 45.95 37.71
C LEU A 14 29.86 44.61 37.44
N VAL A 15 30.45 43.57 36.83
CA VAL A 15 31.46 42.58 37.27
C VAL A 15 30.98 41.57 38.34
N ALA A 16 30.96 40.30 37.89
CA ALA A 16 31.13 38.99 38.56
C ALA A 16 30.02 38.42 39.47
N VAL A 17 29.61 37.17 39.20
CA VAL A 17 30.13 35.94 39.85
C VAL A 17 29.57 34.68 39.15
N SER A 18 30.44 33.67 39.05
CA SER A 18 30.31 32.35 38.43
C SER A 18 29.19 31.43 38.96
N ALA A 19 28.67 30.56 38.08
CA ALA A 19 28.30 29.19 38.45
C ALA A 19 28.35 28.27 37.22
N VAL A 20 29.16 27.22 37.36
CA VAL A 20 29.40 26.13 36.42
C VAL A 20 28.21 25.16 36.44
N MET A 21 27.68 24.79 35.28
CA MET A 21 26.92 23.55 35.12
C MET A 21 27.45 22.80 33.89
N ALA A 22 28.34 21.85 34.16
CA ALA A 22 28.74 20.83 33.20
C ALA A 22 27.61 19.79 33.12
N LEU A 23 26.87 19.78 32.01
CA LEU A 23 26.03 18.65 31.62
C LEU A 23 26.85 17.75 30.72
N THR A 24 27.21 16.59 31.27
CA THR A 24 27.79 15.45 30.57
C THR A 24 26.81 14.94 29.52
N VAL A 25 27.10 15.18 28.24
CA VAL A 25 26.50 14.44 27.14
C VAL A 25 27.18 13.07 27.11
N THR A 26 26.49 12.05 27.61
CA THR A 26 26.92 10.67 27.42
C THR A 26 26.71 10.31 25.95
N ALA A 27 27.81 10.07 25.25
CA ALA A 27 27.82 9.56 23.89
C ALA A 27 27.12 8.20 23.84
N VAL A 28 26.05 8.10 23.04
CA VAL A 28 25.43 6.82 22.68
C VAL A 28 26.36 6.10 21.69
N PRO A 29 26.72 4.83 21.91
CA PRO A 29 27.58 4.10 20.99
C PRO A 29 26.94 3.97 19.61
N ARG A 30 27.67 4.39 18.58
CA ARG A 30 27.33 4.24 17.17
C ARG A 30 27.52 2.76 16.80
N VAL A 31 26.40 2.05 16.68
CA VAL A 31 26.34 0.61 16.41
C VAL A 31 25.81 0.43 14.99
N TRP A 32 26.75 0.09 14.08
CA TRP A 32 26.64 -0.42 12.70
C TRP A 32 26.09 0.50 11.61
N ALA A 33 27.00 1.01 10.78
CA ALA A 33 26.74 1.24 9.36
C ALA A 33 26.75 -0.13 8.67
N GLN A 34 25.57 -0.67 8.33
CA GLN A 34 25.51 -1.68 7.26
C GLN A 34 25.46 -0.93 5.94
N GLY A 35 26.34 -1.31 5.02
CA GLY A 35 26.44 -0.70 3.70
C GLY A 35 25.08 -0.78 2.98
N GLU A 36 24.70 0.30 2.31
CA GLU A 36 23.52 0.32 1.46
C GLU A 36 23.69 -0.74 0.35
N GLU A 37 22.83 -1.75 0.34
CA GLU A 37 22.77 -2.73 -0.75
C GLU A 37 22.48 -2.00 -2.07
N THR A 38 23.26 -2.29 -3.10
CA THR A 38 23.05 -1.72 -4.44
C THR A 38 21.76 -2.29 -5.07
N PRO A 39 21.09 -1.56 -5.97
CA PRO A 39 19.89 -2.06 -6.65
C PRO A 39 20.07 -3.40 -7.37
N GLU A 40 21.28 -3.70 -7.84
CA GLU A 40 21.60 -4.97 -8.49
C GLU A 40 21.68 -6.13 -7.49
N GLN A 41 22.22 -5.88 -6.29
CA GLN A 41 22.24 -6.87 -5.20
C GLN A 41 20.83 -7.18 -4.71
N LEU A 42 19.96 -6.17 -4.61
CA LEU A 42 18.57 -6.39 -4.25
C LEU A 42 17.81 -7.21 -5.30
N ARG A 43 18.04 -6.91 -6.59
CA ARG A 43 17.46 -7.69 -7.71
C ARG A 43 17.89 -9.16 -7.67
N GLN A 44 19.18 -9.43 -7.43
CA GLN A 44 19.68 -10.79 -7.34
C GLN A 44 19.06 -11.54 -6.15
N ARG A 45 18.96 -10.90 -5.00
CA ARG A 45 18.35 -11.49 -3.79
C ARG A 45 16.85 -11.78 -3.97
N LEU A 46 16.11 -10.87 -4.59
CA LEU A 46 14.71 -11.10 -4.95
C LEU A 46 14.58 -12.27 -5.93
N ALA A 47 15.46 -12.35 -6.94
CA ALA A 47 15.45 -13.43 -7.92
C ALA A 47 15.80 -14.80 -7.32
N GLU A 48 16.67 -14.86 -6.32
CA GLU A 48 17.02 -16.10 -5.60
C GLU A 48 15.87 -16.59 -4.73
N ARG A 49 15.25 -15.71 -3.92
CA ARG A 49 14.07 -16.10 -3.10
C ARG A 49 12.89 -16.56 -3.95
N LEU A 50 12.65 -15.90 -5.08
CA LEU A 50 11.61 -16.31 -6.04
C LEU A 50 11.86 -17.71 -6.63
N LYS A 51 13.10 -18.23 -6.62
CA LYS A 51 13.40 -19.60 -7.05
C LYS A 51 13.20 -20.62 -5.92
N GLU A 52 13.44 -20.24 -4.68
CA GLU A 52 13.25 -21.10 -3.51
C GLU A 52 11.78 -21.47 -3.29
N ASP A 53 10.86 -20.52 -3.48
CA ASP A 53 9.41 -20.77 -3.37
C ASP A 53 8.87 -21.73 -4.45
N ILE A 54 9.50 -21.75 -5.63
CA ILE A 54 9.14 -22.67 -6.73
C ILE A 54 9.64 -24.10 -6.44
N GLY A 55 10.69 -24.26 -5.64
CA GLY A 55 11.27 -25.57 -5.30
C GLY A 55 10.50 -26.34 -4.22
N SER A 56 9.63 -25.67 -3.45
CA SER A 56 8.92 -26.25 -2.30
C SER A 56 7.65 -27.02 -2.67
N THR A 57 7.08 -26.83 -3.87
CA THR A 57 5.74 -27.37 -4.21
C THR A 57 5.68 -28.75 -4.85
N THR A 58 6.78 -29.52 -4.88
CA THR A 58 6.77 -30.89 -5.44
C THR A 58 7.27 -31.93 -4.44
N LYS A 59 6.37 -32.45 -3.62
CA LYS A 59 6.40 -33.83 -3.07
C LYS A 59 5.06 -34.16 -2.39
N VAL A 60 4.10 -34.70 -3.15
CA VAL A 60 3.00 -35.49 -2.58
C VAL A 60 3.16 -36.92 -3.08
N GLY A 61 3.56 -37.79 -2.15
CA GLY A 61 3.72 -39.22 -2.39
C GLY A 61 2.39 -39.95 -2.41
N THR A 62 2.22 -40.81 -3.40
CA THR A 62 1.15 -41.81 -3.53
C THR A 62 1.28 -42.87 -2.44
N GLY A 63 0.19 -43.13 -1.70
CA GLY A 63 0.13 -44.19 -0.69
C GLY A 63 -1.30 -44.71 -0.51
N THR A 64 -1.65 -45.73 -1.28
CA THR A 64 -2.87 -46.53 -1.18
C THR A 64 -2.86 -47.34 0.13
N ARG A 65 -3.95 -47.35 0.91
CA ARG A 65 -4.21 -48.47 1.82
C ARG A 65 -5.69 -48.68 2.15
N THR A 66 -6.15 -49.86 1.76
CA THR A 66 -7.39 -50.55 2.13
C THR A 66 -7.33 -51.11 3.56
N GLY A 67 -8.48 -51.16 4.24
CA GLY A 67 -8.89 -52.34 5.01
C GLY A 67 -8.90 -52.28 6.55
N LYS A 68 -10.13 -52.27 7.09
CA LYS A 68 -10.70 -53.13 8.16
C LYS A 68 -10.21 -53.03 9.63
N SER A 69 -11.17 -52.62 10.48
CA SER A 69 -11.69 -53.24 11.72
C SER A 69 -10.75 -53.99 12.69
N GLN A 70 -10.78 -53.62 13.99
CA GLN A 70 -11.36 -54.44 15.08
C GLN A 70 -11.24 -53.78 16.46
N GLU A 71 -12.21 -54.16 17.31
CA GLU A 71 -12.48 -53.85 18.71
C GLU A 71 -11.52 -54.50 19.74
N ASN A 72 -11.80 -54.18 21.01
CA ASN A 72 -11.38 -54.81 22.28
C ASN A 72 -9.98 -54.48 22.79
N SER A 73 -9.70 -54.43 24.09
CA SER A 73 -10.46 -54.32 25.35
C SER A 73 -9.40 -54.25 26.45
N GLN A 74 -9.73 -53.58 27.59
CA GLN A 74 -9.32 -53.90 28.97
C GLN A 74 -7.99 -54.67 29.20
N ASP A 75 -7.08 -54.15 30.04
CA ASP A 75 -7.02 -54.55 31.45
C ASP A 75 -5.97 -53.76 32.26
N LYS A 76 -6.22 -53.84 33.56
CA LYS A 76 -5.71 -53.25 34.80
C LYS A 76 -4.21 -53.08 35.07
N ASP A 77 -4.00 -52.08 35.93
CA ASP A 77 -3.20 -52.05 37.16
C ASP A 77 -1.87 -52.80 37.22
N ARG A 78 -0.78 -52.02 37.25
CA ARG A 78 0.32 -52.30 38.19
C ARG A 78 1.11 -51.02 38.52
N ALA A 79 1.00 -50.59 39.77
CA ALA A 79 1.83 -49.53 40.35
C ALA A 79 3.32 -49.91 40.38
N PRO A 80 4.23 -48.93 40.24
CA PRO A 80 5.57 -49.06 40.78
C PRO A 80 5.87 -48.04 41.89
N ARG A 81 6.83 -48.46 42.70
CA ARG A 81 7.29 -47.90 43.96
C ARG A 81 7.98 -46.55 43.79
N ARG A 82 7.80 -45.70 44.81
CA ARG A 82 8.55 -44.46 45.04
C ARG A 82 10.05 -44.75 45.24
N SER A 83 10.88 -44.11 44.43
CA SER A 83 12.25 -43.71 44.81
C SER A 83 12.44 -42.25 44.43
N GLY A 84 12.79 -41.44 45.43
CA GLY A 84 12.98 -40.00 45.27
C GLY A 84 14.31 -39.70 44.60
N GLY A 85 14.26 -39.06 43.44
CA GLY A 85 15.37 -38.36 42.82
C GLY A 85 14.94 -36.91 42.59
N LYS A 86 15.59 -35.96 43.27
CA LYS A 86 15.41 -34.52 43.03
C LYS A 86 15.98 -34.18 41.65
N SER A 87 15.11 -34.06 40.65
CA SER A 87 15.46 -33.46 39.36
C SER A 87 15.22 -31.96 39.45
N THR A 88 16.30 -31.19 39.39
CA THR A 88 16.28 -29.72 39.26
C THR A 88 15.90 -29.37 37.83
N THR A 89 14.63 -29.06 37.59
CA THR A 89 14.14 -28.51 36.33
C THR A 89 14.59 -27.05 36.18
N LEU A 90 15.38 -26.77 35.15
CA LEU A 90 15.64 -25.41 34.68
C LEU A 90 14.34 -24.83 34.09
N PRO A 91 14.02 -23.53 34.30
CA PRO A 91 12.81 -22.95 33.74
C PRO A 91 12.93 -22.87 32.22
N ALA A 92 11.92 -23.39 31.52
CA ALA A 92 11.78 -23.19 30.09
C ALA A 92 11.56 -21.70 29.82
N VAL A 93 12.43 -21.12 28.99
CA VAL A 93 12.24 -19.77 28.46
C VAL A 93 11.03 -19.84 27.54
N ALA A 94 9.90 -19.30 27.99
CA ALA A 94 8.73 -19.13 27.15
C ALA A 94 9.11 -18.17 26.02
N VAL A 95 9.26 -18.70 24.80
CA VAL A 95 9.29 -17.88 23.60
C VAL A 95 7.91 -17.24 23.51
N ALA A 96 7.83 -15.95 23.79
CA ALA A 96 6.61 -15.19 23.60
C ALA A 96 6.19 -15.39 22.14
N ALA A 97 5.03 -16.02 21.92
CA ALA A 97 4.44 -16.11 20.61
C ALA A 97 4.26 -14.67 20.11
N SER A 98 4.94 -14.34 19.01
CA SER A 98 4.70 -13.11 18.28
C SER A 98 3.19 -13.05 18.04
N ALA A 99 2.54 -12.02 18.57
CA ALA A 99 1.12 -11.80 18.34
C ALA A 99 0.91 -11.78 16.82
N ALA A 100 0.20 -12.78 16.29
CA ALA A 100 -0.16 -12.81 14.90
C ALA A 100 -0.84 -11.48 14.56
N ARG A 101 -0.30 -10.76 13.58
CA ARG A 101 -0.95 -9.56 13.06
C ARG A 101 -2.39 -9.97 12.66
N PRO A 102 -3.44 -9.25 13.09
CA PRO A 102 -4.80 -9.66 12.78
C PRO A 102 -4.96 -9.82 11.27
N GLU A 103 -5.35 -11.01 10.82
CA GLU A 103 -5.63 -11.24 9.41
C GLU A 103 -6.71 -10.26 8.95
N VAL A 104 -6.41 -9.53 7.89
CA VAL A 104 -7.39 -8.64 7.26
C VAL A 104 -8.52 -9.53 6.73
N PRO A 105 -9.77 -9.34 7.15
CA PRO A 105 -10.81 -10.36 6.94
C PRO A 105 -11.40 -10.35 5.53
N TRP A 106 -10.64 -9.92 4.51
CA TRP A 106 -11.06 -9.92 3.11
C TRP A 106 -9.93 -10.37 2.17
N SER A 107 -10.30 -10.86 0.99
CA SER A 107 -9.37 -11.23 -0.08
C SER A 107 -10.01 -10.96 -1.45
N TYR A 108 -9.25 -11.20 -2.53
CA TYR A 108 -9.79 -11.15 -3.89
C TYR A 108 -10.34 -12.51 -4.38
N THR A 109 -10.24 -13.58 -3.58
CA THR A 109 -10.59 -14.95 -3.97
C THR A 109 -11.09 -15.80 -2.80
N GLY A 110 -11.91 -16.81 -3.07
CA GLY A 110 -12.39 -17.74 -2.04
C GLY A 110 -13.49 -17.15 -1.18
N ASP A 111 -13.66 -17.68 0.04
CA ASP A 111 -14.80 -17.36 0.91
C ASP A 111 -14.81 -15.92 1.45
N ASN A 112 -13.67 -15.24 1.39
CA ASN A 112 -13.52 -13.82 1.76
C ASN A 112 -13.45 -12.89 0.53
N GLY A 113 -13.85 -13.39 -0.64
CA GLY A 113 -13.80 -12.69 -1.92
C GLY A 113 -14.80 -11.55 -2.10
N PRO A 114 -14.70 -10.79 -3.22
CA PRO A 114 -15.48 -9.57 -3.47
C PRO A 114 -17.00 -9.72 -3.35
N ASP A 115 -17.56 -10.84 -3.79
CA ASP A 115 -19.01 -11.11 -3.74
C ASP A 115 -19.56 -11.24 -2.31
N ARG A 116 -18.67 -11.40 -1.32
CA ARG A 116 -19.00 -11.59 0.09
C ARG A 116 -18.56 -10.44 0.99
N TRP A 117 -17.78 -9.47 0.50
CA TRP A 117 -17.23 -8.39 1.33
C TRP A 117 -18.26 -7.69 2.22
N GLY A 118 -19.46 -7.41 1.69
CA GLY A 118 -20.51 -6.75 2.47
C GLY A 118 -21.15 -7.58 3.58
N GLN A 119 -20.79 -8.86 3.70
CA GLN A 119 -21.25 -9.80 4.72
C GLN A 119 -20.18 -10.09 5.79
N LEU A 120 -18.91 -9.72 5.53
CA LEU A 120 -17.79 -10.06 6.41
C LEU A 120 -17.78 -9.20 7.67
N LEU A 121 -18.08 -7.90 7.53
CA LEU A 121 -18.19 -6.97 8.65
C LEU A 121 -19.36 -5.99 8.46
N PRO A 122 -20.05 -5.57 9.54
CA PRO A 122 -21.18 -4.64 9.46
C PRO A 122 -20.86 -3.32 8.74
N GLU A 123 -19.68 -2.76 8.97
CA GLU A 123 -19.18 -1.53 8.34
C GLU A 123 -18.93 -1.65 6.83
N TRP A 124 -18.87 -2.88 6.29
CA TRP A 124 -18.62 -3.14 4.88
C TRP A 124 -19.90 -3.35 4.07
N LYS A 125 -21.07 -3.21 4.70
CA LYS A 125 -22.38 -3.40 4.07
C LYS A 125 -22.51 -2.68 2.71
N GLN A 126 -21.87 -1.51 2.56
CA GLN A 126 -21.91 -0.73 1.32
C GLN A 126 -21.30 -1.48 0.12
N CYS A 127 -20.38 -2.42 0.34
CA CYS A 127 -19.88 -3.31 -0.71
C CYS A 127 -20.98 -4.16 -1.37
N ALA A 128 -22.07 -4.46 -0.65
CA ALA A 128 -23.18 -5.28 -1.13
C ALA A 128 -24.41 -4.46 -1.57
N VAL A 129 -24.70 -3.35 -0.88
CA VAL A 129 -25.93 -2.56 -1.11
C VAL A 129 -25.70 -1.22 -1.82
N GLY A 130 -24.44 -0.84 -2.03
CA GLY A 130 -24.09 0.39 -2.74
C GLY A 130 -24.58 0.39 -4.18
N THR A 131 -25.05 1.54 -4.66
CA THR A 131 -25.60 1.70 -6.02
C THR A 131 -24.69 2.51 -6.94
N ARG A 132 -23.64 3.12 -6.38
CA ARG A 132 -22.65 3.93 -7.09
C ARG A 132 -21.25 3.37 -6.86
N GLN A 133 -21.12 2.04 -6.91
CA GLN A 133 -19.87 1.34 -6.65
C GLN A 133 -18.88 1.45 -7.83
N SER A 134 -17.59 1.34 -7.52
CA SER A 134 -16.48 1.21 -8.46
C SER A 134 -15.83 -0.17 -8.33
N PRO A 135 -15.14 -0.69 -9.37
CA PRO A 135 -14.92 -0.08 -10.69
C PRO A 135 -16.12 -0.23 -11.64
N ILE A 136 -16.08 0.43 -12.79
CA ILE A 136 -17.09 0.30 -13.85
C ILE A 136 -16.46 0.07 -15.22
N ASP A 137 -17.28 -0.43 -16.15
CA ASP A 137 -16.99 -0.34 -17.57
C ASP A 137 -17.51 1.01 -18.08
N ILE A 138 -16.58 1.85 -18.53
CA ILE A 138 -16.86 3.19 -19.02
C ILE A 138 -17.40 3.10 -20.43
N ARG A 139 -18.69 3.42 -20.57
CA ARG A 139 -19.46 3.42 -21.81
C ARG A 139 -20.40 4.63 -21.83
N ASP A 140 -20.95 4.94 -23.01
CA ASP A 140 -22.01 5.94 -23.19
C ASP A 140 -21.68 7.32 -22.57
N THR A 141 -20.47 7.79 -22.84
CA THR A 141 -19.92 9.01 -22.24
C THR A 141 -20.49 10.27 -22.86
N ILE A 142 -20.61 11.33 -22.06
CA ILE A 142 -20.99 12.65 -22.55
C ILE A 142 -19.73 13.50 -22.64
N ARG A 143 -19.34 13.84 -23.86
CA ARG A 143 -18.28 14.82 -24.11
C ARG A 143 -18.74 16.19 -23.69
N VAL A 144 -17.99 16.81 -22.80
CA VAL A 144 -18.22 18.18 -22.36
C VAL A 144 -16.89 18.88 -22.24
N ASP A 145 -16.91 20.21 -22.36
CA ASP A 145 -15.72 21.01 -22.09
C ASP A 145 -15.45 21.01 -20.59
N GLN A 146 -14.60 20.07 -20.16
CA GLN A 146 -14.23 19.89 -18.77
C GLN A 146 -12.98 20.69 -18.44
N GLU A 147 -12.93 21.21 -17.21
CA GLU A 147 -11.73 21.79 -16.64
C GLU A 147 -10.58 20.77 -16.69
N ALA A 148 -9.41 21.20 -17.15
CA ALA A 148 -8.22 20.36 -17.12
C ALA A 148 -7.77 20.11 -15.67
N ILE A 149 -7.41 18.87 -15.35
CA ILE A 149 -6.83 18.53 -14.06
C ILE A 149 -5.47 19.23 -13.96
N ARG A 150 -5.30 20.09 -12.96
CA ARG A 150 -4.00 20.71 -12.67
C ARG A 150 -3.23 19.81 -11.72
N PHE A 151 -2.11 19.28 -12.20
CA PHE A 151 -1.20 18.47 -11.38
C PHE A 151 -0.05 19.36 -10.87
N ASP A 152 0.16 19.40 -9.56
CA ASP A 152 1.38 19.92 -8.92
C ASP A 152 2.01 18.77 -8.12
N TYR A 153 2.71 17.93 -8.87
CA TYR A 153 3.53 16.85 -8.32
C TYR A 153 4.99 17.24 -8.36
N ARG A 154 5.71 16.87 -7.30
CA ARG A 154 7.10 17.22 -7.05
C ARG A 154 7.87 15.96 -6.68
N ALA A 155 9.17 15.98 -6.91
CA ALA A 155 10.06 14.91 -6.46
C ALA A 155 9.90 14.71 -4.95
N SER A 156 9.60 13.47 -4.54
CA SER A 156 9.18 13.18 -3.16
C SER A 156 9.80 11.90 -2.63
N ARG A 157 10.09 11.88 -1.32
CA ARG A 157 10.42 10.66 -0.59
C ARG A 157 9.19 9.76 -0.52
N PHE A 158 9.43 8.46 -0.54
CA PHE A 158 8.37 7.46 -0.54
C PHE A 158 8.77 6.21 0.23
N SER A 159 7.77 5.43 0.60
CA SER A 159 7.94 4.07 1.10
C SER A 159 7.02 3.11 0.36
N VAL A 160 7.47 1.86 0.22
CA VAL A 160 6.72 0.80 -0.44
C VAL A 160 6.23 -0.17 0.61
N VAL A 161 4.93 -0.45 0.58
CA VAL A 161 4.26 -1.36 1.50
C VAL A 161 3.62 -2.49 0.69
N ASP A 162 3.93 -3.72 1.05
CA ASP A 162 3.12 -4.86 0.61
C ASP A 162 1.98 -5.01 1.63
N THR A 163 0.76 -4.66 1.24
CA THR A 163 -0.37 -4.64 2.19
C THR A 163 -1.00 -6.02 2.41
N GLY A 164 -0.52 -7.06 1.72
CA GLY A 164 -1.23 -8.33 1.56
C GLY A 164 -2.33 -8.30 0.50
N HIS A 165 -2.66 -7.13 -0.06
CA HIS A 165 -3.69 -6.96 -1.10
C HIS A 165 -3.18 -6.23 -2.35
N THR A 166 -2.13 -5.43 -2.20
CA THR A 166 -1.50 -4.67 -3.28
C THR A 166 -0.09 -4.26 -2.85
N ILE A 167 0.69 -3.79 -3.82
CA ILE A 167 1.81 -2.89 -3.55
C ILE A 167 1.25 -1.48 -3.44
N GLN A 168 1.40 -0.87 -2.27
CA GLN A 168 1.05 0.53 -2.00
C GLN A 168 2.33 1.34 -1.84
N VAL A 169 2.30 2.57 -2.33
CA VAL A 169 3.39 3.52 -2.18
C VAL A 169 2.87 4.74 -1.43
N ASN A 170 3.41 4.95 -0.24
CA ASN A 170 3.16 6.15 0.55
C ASN A 170 4.14 7.24 0.08
N VAL A 171 3.63 8.44 -0.14
CA VAL A 171 4.43 9.57 -0.63
C VAL A 171 4.39 10.69 0.41
N SER A 172 5.50 11.41 0.56
CA SER A 172 5.53 12.60 1.41
C SER A 172 4.49 13.64 0.96
N SER A 173 4.00 14.42 1.93
CA SER A 173 3.05 15.50 1.69
C SER A 173 3.58 16.56 0.71
N GLY A 174 2.67 17.33 0.12
CA GLY A 174 2.99 18.42 -0.80
C GLY A 174 2.77 18.13 -2.29
N ASN A 175 2.22 16.98 -2.64
CA ASN A 175 1.77 16.63 -4.00
C ASN A 175 0.25 16.75 -4.09
N PHE A 176 -0.28 17.43 -5.09
CA PHE A 176 -1.71 17.69 -5.18
C PHE A 176 -2.23 17.77 -6.61
N ILE A 177 -3.55 17.60 -6.72
CA ILE A 177 -4.33 17.95 -7.90
C ILE A 177 -5.30 19.08 -7.56
N GLU A 178 -5.59 19.94 -8.54
CA GLU A 178 -6.68 20.90 -8.46
C GLU A 178 -7.67 20.65 -9.60
N ILE A 179 -8.94 20.52 -9.25
CA ILE A 179 -10.04 20.26 -10.18
C ILE A 179 -11.37 20.71 -9.56
N MET A 180 -12.26 21.30 -10.35
CA MET A 180 -13.57 21.82 -9.91
C MET A 180 -13.44 22.83 -8.75
N GLY A 181 -12.39 23.66 -8.78
CA GLY A 181 -12.10 24.64 -7.75
C GLY A 181 -11.70 24.05 -6.39
N ARG A 182 -11.32 22.77 -6.34
CA ARG A 182 -10.91 22.08 -5.12
C ARG A 182 -9.51 21.52 -5.27
N ARG A 183 -8.76 21.53 -4.16
CA ARG A 183 -7.43 20.96 -4.06
C ARG A 183 -7.48 19.65 -3.28
N PHE A 184 -6.97 18.57 -3.87
CA PHE A 184 -6.85 17.27 -3.24
C PHE A 184 -5.37 16.89 -3.13
N GLU A 185 -4.91 16.63 -1.91
CA GLU A 185 -3.54 16.19 -1.64
C GLU A 185 -3.42 14.68 -1.83
N LEU A 186 -2.38 14.25 -2.54
CA LEU A 186 -2.05 12.85 -2.73
C LEU A 186 -1.69 12.20 -1.40
N GLN A 187 -2.33 11.07 -1.11
CA GLN A 187 -2.11 10.29 0.10
C GLN A 187 -1.19 9.09 -0.19
N GLN A 188 -1.48 8.38 -1.27
CA GLN A 188 -0.75 7.19 -1.71
C GLN A 188 -1.09 6.88 -3.16
N PHE A 189 -0.34 5.97 -3.78
CA PHE A 189 -0.79 5.25 -4.95
C PHE A 189 -0.56 3.74 -4.84
N HIS A 190 -1.33 2.94 -5.57
CA HIS A 190 -1.24 1.48 -5.52
C HIS A 190 -1.66 0.85 -6.85
N PHE A 191 -1.44 -0.45 -7.00
CA PHE A 191 -1.53 -1.15 -8.29
C PHE A 191 -2.57 -2.28 -8.27
N HIS A 192 -3.30 -2.43 -9.37
CA HIS A 192 -4.15 -3.59 -9.60
C HIS A 192 -3.78 -4.30 -10.90
N ARG A 193 -3.95 -5.63 -10.89
CA ARG A 193 -3.81 -6.52 -12.03
C ARG A 193 -4.97 -7.54 -12.04
N PRO A 194 -5.70 -7.67 -13.17
CA PRO A 194 -5.71 -6.77 -14.33
C PRO A 194 -6.22 -5.36 -13.97
N SER A 195 -6.40 -4.45 -14.94
CA SER A 195 -7.07 -3.17 -14.62
C SER A 195 -8.46 -3.39 -14.03
N GLU A 196 -8.80 -2.63 -13.00
CA GLU A 196 -10.13 -2.65 -12.40
C GLU A 196 -11.16 -2.04 -13.35
N GLU A 197 -10.88 -0.84 -13.87
CA GLU A 197 -11.71 -0.17 -14.87
C GLU A 197 -11.61 -0.85 -16.24
N ARG A 198 -12.68 -0.72 -17.02
CA ARG A 198 -12.69 -1.00 -18.45
C ARG A 198 -13.15 0.22 -19.22
N ILE A 199 -12.73 0.32 -20.48
CA ILE A 199 -13.21 1.33 -21.42
C ILE A 199 -13.81 0.58 -22.61
N ASN A 200 -15.10 0.77 -22.86
CA ASN A 200 -15.84 0.08 -23.94
C ASN A 200 -15.61 -1.44 -23.93
N GLY A 201 -15.59 -2.05 -22.75
CA GLY A 201 -15.35 -3.48 -22.55
C GLY A 201 -13.89 -3.91 -22.61
N ARG A 202 -12.94 -3.04 -23.00
CA ARG A 202 -11.51 -3.34 -23.00
C ARG A 202 -10.96 -3.26 -21.57
N GLN A 203 -10.39 -4.38 -21.12
CA GLN A 203 -9.56 -4.44 -19.91
C GLN A 203 -8.08 -4.26 -20.29
N TYR A 204 -7.33 -3.58 -19.42
CA TYR A 204 -5.90 -3.31 -19.59
C TYR A 204 -5.05 -4.25 -18.72
N ASP A 205 -3.75 -4.32 -18.99
CA ASP A 205 -2.86 -5.26 -18.30
C ASP A 205 -2.80 -4.97 -16.79
N MET A 206 -2.74 -3.69 -16.41
CA MET A 206 -2.74 -3.23 -15.01
C MET A 206 -3.37 -1.83 -14.91
N VAL A 207 -3.58 -1.34 -13.69
CA VAL A 207 -3.91 0.07 -13.40
C VAL A 207 -3.14 0.53 -12.17
N VAL A 208 -2.75 1.80 -12.14
CA VAL A 208 -2.31 2.48 -10.91
C VAL A 208 -3.37 3.48 -10.48
N HIS A 209 -3.77 3.42 -9.22
CA HIS A 209 -4.71 4.36 -8.60
C HIS A 209 -3.94 5.33 -7.71
N LEU A 210 -4.01 6.62 -8.02
CA LEU A 210 -3.45 7.69 -7.20
C LEU A 210 -4.58 8.29 -6.36
N VAL A 211 -4.54 8.06 -5.05
CA VAL A 211 -5.60 8.42 -4.11
C VAL A 211 -5.29 9.75 -3.47
N HIS A 212 -6.21 10.70 -3.63
CA HIS A 212 -6.11 12.05 -3.08
C HIS A 212 -7.26 12.32 -2.13
N LYS A 213 -7.03 13.27 -1.22
CA LYS A 213 -8.01 13.70 -0.23
C LYS A 213 -7.94 15.21 -0.05
N ASP A 214 -9.08 15.87 0.05
CA ASP A 214 -9.13 17.30 0.38
C ASP A 214 -9.32 17.58 1.88
N SER A 215 -9.35 18.86 2.25
CA SER A 215 -9.47 19.31 3.65
C SER A 215 -10.77 18.88 4.32
N ASP A 216 -11.84 18.62 3.56
CA ASP A 216 -13.12 18.14 4.09
C ASP A 216 -13.16 16.61 4.16
N GLY A 217 -12.07 15.95 3.77
CA GLY A 217 -11.92 14.52 3.76
C GLY A 217 -12.58 13.81 2.58
N ARG A 218 -12.95 14.54 1.52
CA ARG A 218 -13.51 13.96 0.31
C ARG A 218 -12.38 13.38 -0.55
N PHE A 219 -12.64 12.22 -1.14
CA PHE A 219 -11.64 11.50 -1.92
C PHE A 219 -11.76 11.80 -3.42
N ALA A 220 -10.61 11.87 -4.08
CA ALA A 220 -10.49 11.87 -5.53
C ALA A 220 -9.42 10.86 -5.97
N THR A 221 -9.74 10.01 -6.93
CA THR A 221 -8.83 8.99 -7.44
C THR A 221 -8.55 9.22 -8.92
N ILE A 222 -7.27 9.33 -9.26
CA ILE A 222 -6.80 9.28 -10.65
C ILE A 222 -6.46 7.83 -10.96
N ALA A 223 -7.07 7.26 -11.99
CA ALA A 223 -6.70 5.95 -12.52
C ALA A 223 -5.87 6.12 -13.78
N VAL A 224 -4.65 5.59 -13.76
CA VAL A 224 -3.79 5.50 -14.95
C VAL A 224 -3.73 4.05 -15.40
N LEU A 225 -4.35 3.78 -16.53
CA LEU A 225 -4.35 2.45 -17.14
C LEU A 225 -2.96 2.13 -17.67
N LEU A 226 -2.51 0.90 -17.47
CA LEU A 226 -1.20 0.42 -17.88
C LEU A 226 -1.36 -0.67 -18.93
N GLU A 227 -0.66 -0.55 -20.04
CA GLU A 227 -0.64 -1.56 -21.11
C GLU A 227 0.78 -2.04 -21.40
N ARG A 228 0.89 -3.28 -21.85
CA ARG A 228 2.17 -3.88 -22.20
C ARG A 228 2.90 -3.07 -23.27
N GLY A 229 4.13 -2.67 -22.99
CA GLY A 229 4.98 -1.91 -23.89
C GLY A 229 6.42 -1.80 -23.38
N GLN A 230 6.98 -0.59 -23.42
CA GLN A 230 8.31 -0.28 -22.88
C GLN A 230 8.33 -0.30 -21.34
N ASP A 231 9.53 -0.40 -20.77
CA ASP A 231 9.74 -0.26 -19.32
C ASP A 231 9.23 1.10 -18.83
N GLN A 232 8.47 1.09 -17.75
CA GLN A 232 8.06 2.30 -17.05
C GLN A 232 9.08 2.61 -15.93
N PRO A 233 9.83 3.73 -15.97
CA PRO A 233 10.93 3.98 -15.04
C PRO A 233 10.54 4.08 -13.57
N LEU A 234 9.44 4.78 -13.24
CA LEU A 234 8.95 4.94 -11.88
C LEU A 234 8.48 3.60 -11.29
N VAL A 235 7.76 2.79 -12.06
CA VAL A 235 7.40 1.41 -11.71
C VAL A 235 8.67 0.61 -11.42
N GLN A 236 9.70 0.72 -12.25
CA GLN A 236 10.97 0.03 -11.99
C GLN A 236 11.59 0.48 -10.66
N THR A 237 11.59 1.78 -10.37
CA THR A 237 12.09 2.32 -9.11
C THR A 237 11.32 1.76 -7.92
N VAL A 238 9.98 1.73 -7.98
CA VAL A 238 9.16 1.13 -6.91
C VAL A 238 9.46 -0.36 -6.74
N TRP A 239 9.66 -1.10 -7.85
CA TRP A 239 9.90 -2.54 -7.82
C TRP A 239 11.27 -2.86 -7.20
N ASN A 240 12.24 -1.96 -7.37
CA ASN A 240 13.55 -2.04 -6.72
C ASN A 240 13.49 -1.81 -5.20
N TYR A 241 12.34 -1.51 -4.60
CA TYR A 241 12.20 -1.31 -3.16
C TYR A 241 11.01 -2.08 -2.59
N LEU A 242 10.59 -3.15 -3.27
CA LEU A 242 9.57 -4.06 -2.73
C LEU A 242 10.05 -4.67 -1.40
N PRO A 243 9.22 -4.67 -0.35
CA PRO A 243 9.54 -5.35 0.89
C PRO A 243 9.64 -6.87 0.67
N LEU A 244 10.37 -7.56 1.55
CA LEU A 244 10.61 -8.99 1.43
C LEU A 244 9.44 -9.85 1.92
N GLU A 245 8.56 -9.29 2.77
CA GLU A 245 7.45 -10.00 3.39
C GLU A 245 6.15 -9.18 3.26
N ARG A 246 5.02 -9.90 3.23
CA ARG A 246 3.69 -9.28 3.22
C ARG A 246 3.43 -8.58 4.55
N GLY A 247 2.82 -7.40 4.48
CA GLY A 247 2.54 -6.54 5.62
C GLY A 247 3.71 -5.66 6.04
N ASP A 248 4.87 -5.79 5.41
CA ASP A 248 6.04 -4.98 5.72
C ASP A 248 6.14 -3.74 4.82
N GLN A 249 6.93 -2.77 5.31
CA GLN A 249 7.22 -1.51 4.64
C GLN A 249 8.73 -1.37 4.45
N TYR A 250 9.12 -0.78 3.33
CA TYR A 250 10.49 -0.36 3.06
C TYR A 250 10.55 1.12 2.68
N ASP A 251 11.32 1.91 3.42
CA ASP A 251 11.55 3.34 3.14
C ASP A 251 12.68 3.49 2.12
N ALA A 252 12.36 4.02 0.94
CA ALA A 252 13.35 4.12 -0.13
C ALA A 252 14.31 5.31 0.11
N PRO A 253 15.64 5.14 -0.07
CA PRO A 253 16.62 6.20 0.12
C PRO A 253 16.66 7.20 -1.05
N VAL A 254 15.79 7.04 -2.06
CA VAL A 254 15.70 7.90 -3.24
C VAL A 254 14.35 8.62 -3.31
N SER A 255 14.22 9.58 -4.22
CA SER A 255 12.95 10.26 -4.49
C SER A 255 12.36 9.81 -5.83
N ILE A 256 11.04 9.87 -5.95
CA ILE A 256 10.30 9.61 -7.20
C ILE A 256 9.63 10.89 -7.69
N ASP A 257 9.50 11.02 -9.01
CA ASP A 257 8.71 12.07 -9.66
C ASP A 257 7.46 11.45 -10.30
N LEU A 258 6.31 11.67 -9.67
CA LEU A 258 5.03 11.11 -10.09
C LEU A 258 4.54 11.61 -11.44
N ASN A 259 5.08 12.73 -11.95
CA ASN A 259 4.76 13.18 -13.30
C ASN A 259 5.15 12.14 -14.36
N GLN A 260 6.12 11.26 -14.07
CA GLN A 260 6.52 10.17 -14.97
C GLN A 260 5.43 9.11 -15.17
N LEU A 261 4.49 8.97 -14.22
CA LEU A 261 3.34 8.07 -14.34
C LEU A 261 2.19 8.69 -15.14
N LEU A 262 2.22 9.98 -15.46
CA LEU A 262 1.14 10.63 -16.18
C LEU A 262 1.35 10.49 -17.70
N PRO A 263 0.30 10.15 -18.47
CA PRO A 263 0.34 10.19 -19.91
C PRO A 263 0.54 11.63 -20.43
N LYS A 264 0.97 11.74 -21.69
CA LYS A 264 1.13 13.04 -22.37
C LYS A 264 -0.22 13.73 -22.57
N ASP A 265 -1.20 12.98 -23.06
CA ASP A 265 -2.60 13.39 -23.10
C ASP A 265 -3.26 13.08 -21.76
N ARG A 266 -3.70 14.12 -21.07
CA ARG A 266 -4.31 14.06 -19.73
C ARG A 266 -5.83 14.09 -19.79
N ALA A 267 -6.42 13.95 -20.95
CA ALA A 267 -7.86 13.83 -21.08
C ALA A 267 -8.36 12.58 -20.36
N TYR A 268 -9.57 12.68 -19.79
CA TYR A 268 -10.05 11.74 -18.81
C TYR A 268 -11.57 11.56 -18.86
N PHE A 269 -12.02 10.42 -18.33
CA PHE A 269 -13.40 10.19 -17.96
C PHE A 269 -13.59 10.51 -16.49
N THR A 270 -14.74 11.08 -16.11
CA THR A 270 -15.06 11.31 -14.70
C THR A 270 -16.47 10.91 -14.32
N TYR A 271 -16.59 10.38 -13.11
CA TYR A 271 -17.84 9.97 -12.49
C TYR A 271 -17.69 9.94 -10.96
N MET A 272 -18.81 9.97 -10.25
CA MET A 272 -18.83 9.70 -8.81
C MET A 272 -19.02 8.20 -8.56
N GLY A 273 -18.09 7.61 -7.80
CA GLY A 273 -18.02 6.18 -7.51
C GLY A 273 -17.75 5.88 -6.04
N SER A 274 -17.09 4.76 -5.78
CA SER A 274 -16.67 4.31 -4.44
C SER A 274 -15.18 3.97 -4.37
N LEU A 275 -14.70 3.63 -3.18
CA LEU A 275 -13.51 2.81 -3.02
C LEU A 275 -13.74 1.43 -3.66
N THR A 276 -12.70 0.82 -4.22
CA THR A 276 -12.74 -0.51 -4.87
C THR A 276 -12.37 -1.65 -3.93
N THR A 277 -12.10 -1.33 -2.66
CA THR A 277 -11.85 -2.28 -1.57
C THR A 277 -12.75 -1.95 -0.38
N PRO A 278 -12.97 -2.89 0.56
CA PRO A 278 -13.74 -2.60 1.77
C PRO A 278 -13.18 -1.38 2.53
N PRO A 279 -14.03 -0.47 3.05
CA PRO A 279 -15.49 -0.59 3.22
C PRO A 279 -16.34 -0.22 1.99
N CYS A 280 -15.74 -0.03 0.82
CA CYS A 280 -16.42 0.35 -0.43
C CYS A 280 -17.23 1.65 -0.33
N SER A 281 -16.74 2.61 0.45
CA SER A 281 -17.39 3.90 0.67
C SER A 281 -17.61 4.66 -0.64
N GLU A 282 -18.85 5.09 -0.90
CA GLU A 282 -19.21 5.94 -2.03
C GLU A 282 -18.83 7.41 -1.81
N GLY A 283 -18.98 8.23 -2.84
CA GLY A 283 -18.65 9.66 -2.80
C GLY A 283 -17.21 9.96 -3.24
N VAL A 284 -16.56 9.01 -3.91
CA VAL A 284 -15.22 9.18 -4.48
C VAL A 284 -15.33 9.79 -5.87
N LEU A 285 -14.62 10.89 -6.12
CA LEU A 285 -14.48 11.47 -7.46
C LEU A 285 -13.47 10.65 -8.26
N TRP A 286 -13.93 9.95 -9.29
CA TRP A 286 -13.05 9.18 -10.18
C TRP A 286 -12.68 9.97 -11.42
N MET A 287 -11.41 9.89 -11.80
CA MET A 287 -10.85 10.46 -13.02
C MET A 287 -9.96 9.42 -13.68
N VAL A 288 -10.45 8.78 -14.74
CA VAL A 288 -9.75 7.70 -15.45
C VAL A 288 -9.12 8.29 -16.70
N LEU A 289 -7.79 8.37 -16.74
CA LEU A 289 -7.07 8.95 -17.88
C LEU A 289 -7.26 8.06 -19.11
N ARG A 290 -7.58 8.67 -20.26
CA ARG A 290 -7.91 7.95 -21.50
C ARG A 290 -6.69 7.27 -22.10
N GLN A 291 -5.55 7.95 -22.10
CA GLN A 291 -4.32 7.44 -22.66
C GLN A 291 -3.64 6.51 -21.64
N PRO A 292 -3.44 5.22 -21.97
CA PRO A 292 -2.68 4.33 -21.10
C PRO A 292 -1.19 4.68 -21.11
N VAL A 293 -0.50 4.29 -20.05
CA VAL A 293 0.96 4.35 -19.95
C VAL A 293 1.54 2.95 -20.17
N GLN A 294 2.70 2.87 -20.81
CA GLN A 294 3.34 1.58 -21.09
C GLN A 294 4.04 1.03 -19.85
N VAL A 295 3.99 -0.29 -19.69
CA VAL A 295 4.73 -1.06 -18.68
C VAL A 295 5.24 -2.35 -19.35
N SER A 296 6.43 -2.83 -19.03
CA SER A 296 6.97 -4.00 -19.72
C SER A 296 6.38 -5.31 -19.23
N SER A 297 6.49 -6.34 -20.08
CA SER A 297 6.09 -7.72 -19.73
C SER A 297 6.77 -8.21 -18.45
N GLN A 298 8.03 -7.82 -18.23
CA GLN A 298 8.83 -8.17 -17.06
C GLN A 298 8.27 -7.50 -15.80
N GLN A 299 7.96 -6.20 -15.86
CA GLN A 299 7.35 -5.47 -14.76
C GLN A 299 5.97 -6.01 -14.39
N ILE A 300 5.13 -6.32 -15.39
CA ILE A 300 3.84 -7.01 -15.20
C ILE A 300 4.07 -8.38 -14.55
N SER A 301 5.07 -9.14 -15.01
CA SER A 301 5.35 -10.47 -14.49
C SER A 301 5.75 -10.43 -13.02
N ILE A 302 6.60 -9.49 -12.61
CA ILE A 302 6.99 -9.32 -11.19
C ILE A 302 5.74 -9.09 -10.34
N PHE A 303 4.88 -8.15 -10.73
CA PHE A 303 3.65 -7.89 -9.98
C PHE A 303 2.72 -9.11 -9.94
N SER A 304 2.55 -9.81 -11.07
CA SER A 304 1.68 -10.97 -11.17
C SER A 304 2.10 -12.16 -10.29
N ARG A 305 3.37 -12.25 -9.90
CA ARG A 305 3.86 -13.27 -8.97
C ARG A 305 3.47 -12.96 -7.53
N LEU A 306 3.42 -11.67 -7.18
CA LEU A 306 2.98 -11.21 -5.86
C LEU A 306 1.44 -11.25 -5.79
N TYR A 307 0.80 -10.75 -6.84
CA TYR A 307 -0.65 -10.55 -6.96
C TYR A 307 -1.15 -11.01 -8.34
N PRO A 308 -1.50 -12.30 -8.50
CA PRO A 308 -2.03 -12.81 -9.77
C PRO A 308 -3.35 -12.15 -10.17
N MET A 309 -4.21 -11.92 -9.18
CA MET A 309 -5.52 -11.29 -9.34
C MET A 309 -5.79 -10.45 -8.09
N ASN A 310 -5.83 -9.14 -8.25
CA ASN A 310 -6.22 -8.23 -7.17
C ASN A 310 -7.18 -7.13 -7.67
N ALA A 311 -7.99 -7.42 -8.67
CA ALA A 311 -9.01 -6.51 -9.18
C ALA A 311 -10.42 -6.92 -8.71
N ARG A 312 -11.18 -5.97 -8.20
CA ARG A 312 -12.62 -6.15 -7.91
C ARG A 312 -13.38 -6.33 -9.23
N PRO A 313 -14.40 -7.21 -9.28
CA PRO A 313 -15.29 -7.30 -10.43
C PRO A 313 -15.97 -5.95 -10.74
N LEU A 314 -16.31 -5.75 -12.01
CA LEU A 314 -17.07 -4.59 -12.46
C LEU A 314 -18.40 -4.46 -11.73
N GLN A 315 -18.74 -3.23 -11.38
CA GLN A 315 -20.00 -2.86 -10.75
C GLN A 315 -20.94 -2.25 -11.80
N ALA A 316 -22.24 -2.32 -11.54
CA ALA A 316 -23.22 -1.72 -12.44
C ALA A 316 -23.02 -0.21 -12.56
N ALA A 317 -23.08 0.34 -13.79
CA ALA A 317 -22.97 1.78 -14.01
C ALA A 317 -24.11 2.57 -13.33
N GLY A 318 -25.26 1.95 -13.04
CA GLY A 318 -26.28 2.52 -12.16
C GLY A 318 -26.90 3.84 -12.66
N GLY A 319 -26.98 4.04 -13.99
CA GLY A 319 -27.52 5.26 -14.60
C GLY A 319 -26.68 6.52 -14.33
N ARG A 320 -25.44 6.36 -13.86
CA ARG A 320 -24.55 7.48 -13.56
C ARG A 320 -24.16 8.21 -14.85
N LEU A 321 -24.17 9.54 -14.78
CA LEU A 321 -23.55 10.37 -15.80
C LEU A 321 -22.02 10.17 -15.76
N ILE A 322 -21.44 9.76 -16.89
CA ILE A 322 -20.00 9.69 -17.09
C ILE A 322 -19.62 10.78 -18.10
N LYS A 323 -18.78 11.71 -17.67
CA LYS A 323 -18.33 12.80 -18.53
C LYS A 323 -16.97 12.47 -19.13
N GLU A 324 -16.76 12.82 -20.38
CA GLU A 324 -15.48 12.73 -21.09
C GLU A 324 -14.94 14.15 -21.32
N SER A 325 -13.68 14.40 -20.98
CA SER A 325 -13.02 15.67 -21.32
C SER A 325 -12.63 15.70 -22.80
N ASN A 326 -12.45 16.90 -23.34
CA ASN A 326 -11.86 17.09 -24.67
C ASN A 326 -10.44 16.49 -24.72
#